data_AF-A0A7W0HFY2-F1
#
_entry.id   AF-A0A7W0HFY2-F1
#
_cell.length_a   1.000
_cell.length_b   1.000
_cell.length_c   1.000
_cell.angle_alpha   90.00
_cell.angle_beta   90.00
_cell.angle_gamma   90.00
#
_symmetry.space_group_name_H-M   'P 1'
#
loop_
_entity.id
_entity.type
_entity.pdbx_description
1 polymer ?
#
loop_
_entity_poly.entity_id
_entity_poly.type
_entity_poly.pdbx_seq_one_letter_code
_entity_poly.pdbx_strand_id
1 'polypeptide(L)'
;MQRNPDVTVRSRGVMEKCTYCVQRINDGRIQAKREDREIRDGEVLTACQSVCPTDSIVFGNINDANSRVAQLKSSPRSYAMLEELNTRPRTTYLAAVRNPHPSLPTHSSVGGHHTEEAEDQGSAPSGQH
;
A
#
# COMPACT_ATOMS: atom_id res chain seq x y z
N MET A 1 30.07 -12.66 -5.75
CA MET A 1 28.83 -13.43 -5.98
C MET A 1 27.64 -12.57 -5.58
N GLN A 2 26.83 -12.07 -6.52
CA GLN A 2 25.85 -11.00 -6.26
C GLN A 2 24.37 -11.46 -6.34
N ARG A 3 24.09 -12.70 -6.74
CA ARG A 3 22.72 -13.20 -6.92
C ARG A 3 22.26 -14.02 -5.72
N ASN A 4 21.00 -13.85 -5.34
CA ASN A 4 20.36 -14.65 -4.30
C ASN A 4 20.12 -16.08 -4.82
N PRO A 5 20.61 -17.13 -4.14
CA PRO A 5 20.40 -18.52 -4.56
C PRO A 5 18.95 -19.00 -4.46
N ASP A 6 18.13 -18.39 -3.61
CA ASP A 6 16.74 -18.80 -3.34
C ASP A 6 15.73 -18.24 -4.35
N VAL A 7 16.21 -17.46 -5.33
CA VAL A 7 15.39 -16.88 -6.40
C VAL A 7 15.92 -17.34 -7.75
N THR A 8 15.02 -17.88 -8.57
CA THR A 8 15.37 -18.39 -9.89
C THR A 8 15.83 -17.26 -10.81
N VAL A 9 17.01 -17.42 -11.40
CA VAL A 9 17.43 -16.61 -12.54
C VAL A 9 16.69 -17.10 -13.78
N ARG A 10 15.94 -16.21 -14.43
CA ARG A 10 15.14 -16.57 -15.61
C ARG A 10 15.90 -16.35 -16.92
N SER A 11 15.68 -17.25 -17.86
CA SER A 11 16.16 -17.13 -19.25
C SER A 11 15.26 -16.20 -20.06
N ARG A 12 15.73 -15.82 -21.26
CA ARG A 12 14.97 -14.98 -22.20
C ARG A 12 13.60 -15.59 -22.51
N GLY A 13 12.55 -14.77 -22.51
CA GLY A 13 11.19 -15.15 -22.90
C GLY A 13 10.29 -15.63 -21.75
N VAL A 14 10.75 -15.61 -20.50
CA VAL A 14 9.93 -15.97 -19.34
C VAL A 14 9.42 -14.70 -18.65
N MET A 15 8.10 -14.62 -18.46
CA MET A 15 7.47 -13.52 -17.72
C MET A 15 7.78 -13.58 -16.24
N GLU A 16 7.86 -12.41 -15.61
CA GLU A 16 8.03 -12.27 -14.18
C GLU A 16 7.11 -11.20 -13.59
N LYS A 17 6.93 -11.28 -12.27
CA LYS A 17 6.10 -10.37 -11.50
C LYS A 17 6.60 -10.29 -10.06
N CYS A 18 6.04 -9.35 -9.30
CA CYS A 18 6.14 -9.39 -7.85
C CYS A 18 5.52 -10.69 -7.30
N THR A 19 6.30 -11.46 -6.54
CA THR A 19 5.88 -12.69 -5.87
C THR A 19 5.70 -12.48 -4.37
N TYR A 20 5.65 -11.24 -3.90
CA TYR A 20 5.66 -10.87 -2.49
C TYR A 20 6.83 -11.49 -1.72
N CYS A 21 7.98 -11.64 -2.38
CA CYS A 21 9.16 -12.29 -1.82
C CYS A 21 8.85 -13.71 -1.31
N VAL A 22 8.21 -14.54 -2.14
CA VAL A 22 7.84 -15.93 -1.79
C VAL A 22 8.99 -16.76 -1.20
N GLN A 23 10.23 -16.46 -1.58
CA GLN A 23 11.42 -17.06 -0.97
C GLN A 23 11.48 -16.77 0.55
N ARG A 24 11.33 -15.51 0.97
CA ARG A 24 11.33 -15.12 2.38
C ARG A 24 10.10 -15.66 3.13
N ILE A 25 8.94 -15.72 2.47
CA ILE A 25 7.72 -16.31 3.04
C ILE A 25 7.93 -17.81 3.30
N ASN A 26 8.53 -18.52 2.35
CA ASN A 26 8.80 -19.94 2.49
C ASN A 26 9.80 -20.20 3.61
N ASP A 27 10.87 -19.42 3.71
CA ASP A 27 11.86 -19.57 4.78
C ASP A 27 11.22 -19.36 6.16
N GLY A 28 10.48 -18.26 6.34
CA GLY A 28 9.77 -17.99 7.59
C GLY A 28 8.73 -19.08 7.92
N ARG A 29 8.00 -19.57 6.92
CA ARG A 29 7.03 -20.67 7.08
C ARG A 29 7.70 -21.99 7.46
N ILE A 30 8.85 -22.31 6.86
CA ILE A 30 9.62 -23.52 7.18
C ILE A 30 10.14 -23.44 8.61
N GLN A 31 10.66 -22.28 9.02
CA GLN A 31 11.19 -22.08 10.37
C GLN A 31 10.08 -22.17 11.42
N ALA A 32 8.96 -21.48 11.22
CA ALA A 32 7.81 -21.54 12.13
C ALA A 32 7.27 -22.97 12.26
N LYS A 33 7.21 -23.74 11.16
CA LYS A 33 6.83 -25.16 11.19
C LYS A 33 7.81 -26.05 11.94
N ARG A 34 9.13 -25.80 11.84
CA ARG A 34 10.14 -26.55 12.60
C ARG A 34 10.02 -26.31 14.10
N GLU A 35 9.56 -25.13 14.49
CA GLU A 35 9.34 -24.69 15.86
C GLU A 35 7.91 -24.96 16.36
N ASP A 36 7.08 -25.68 15.57
CA ASP A 36 5.67 -25.99 15.85
C ASP A 36 4.84 -24.77 16.28
N ARG A 37 5.01 -23.65 15.57
CA ARG A 37 4.28 -22.41 15.81
C ARG A 37 3.83 -21.73 14.52
N GLU A 38 2.97 -20.74 14.65
CA GLU A 38 2.61 -19.85 13.55
C GLU A 38 3.68 -18.77 13.30
N ILE A 39 3.63 -18.19 12.10
CA ILE A 39 4.47 -17.05 11.71
C ILE A 39 3.95 -15.81 12.44
N ARG A 40 4.85 -15.11 13.13
CA ARG A 40 4.49 -13.89 13.87
C ARG A 40 4.48 -12.67 12.93
N ASP A 41 3.70 -11.66 13.26
CA ASP A 41 3.76 -10.39 12.52
C ASP A 41 5.17 -9.78 12.59
N GLY A 42 5.64 -9.25 11.46
CA GLY A 42 7.00 -8.72 11.33
C GLY A 42 8.12 -9.77 11.21
N GLU A 43 7.86 -11.07 11.34
CA GLU A 43 8.88 -12.12 11.15
C GLU A 43 9.31 -12.24 9.69
N VAL A 44 8.38 -12.06 8.76
CA VAL A 44 8.65 -12.04 7.32
C VAL A 44 8.56 -10.61 6.81
N LEU A 45 9.73 -9.99 6.59
CA LEU A 45 9.83 -8.69 5.94
C LEU A 45 10.14 -8.87 4.46
N THR A 46 9.29 -8.33 3.59
CA THR A 46 9.56 -8.32 2.14
C THR A 46 10.72 -7.37 1.83
N ALA A 47 11.39 -7.58 0.69
CA ALA A 47 12.53 -6.73 0.31
C ALA A 47 12.13 -5.25 0.18
N CYS A 48 10.99 -4.98 -0.46
CA CYS A 48 10.47 -3.62 -0.63
C CYS A 48 10.02 -2.98 0.69
N GLN A 49 9.46 -3.74 1.63
CA GLN A 49 9.17 -3.26 2.98
C GLN A 49 10.46 -2.92 3.74
N SER A 50 11.44 -3.83 3.76
CA SER A 50 12.68 -3.67 4.56
C SER A 50 13.57 -2.51 4.09
N VAL A 51 13.46 -2.12 2.82
CA VAL A 51 14.30 -1.05 2.25
C VAL A 51 13.60 0.31 2.28
N CYS A 52 12.28 0.35 2.49
CA CYS A 52 11.52 1.59 2.44
C CYS A 52 11.82 2.44 3.68
N PRO A 53 12.47 3.61 3.56
CA PRO A 53 12.83 4.42 4.71
C PRO A 53 11.62 5.09 5.38
N THR A 54 10.48 5.16 4.68
CA THR A 54 9.25 5.82 5.13
C THR A 54 8.19 4.81 5.61
N ASP A 55 8.53 3.53 5.73
CA ASP A 55 7.63 2.45 6.15
C ASP A 55 6.28 2.42 5.39
N SER A 56 6.31 2.80 4.11
CA SER A 56 5.09 2.96 3.30
C SER A 56 4.49 1.65 2.81
N ILE A 57 5.25 0.55 2.89
CA ILE A 57 4.82 -0.79 2.50
C ILE A 57 4.77 -1.64 3.77
N VAL A 58 3.60 -2.18 4.09
CA VAL A 58 3.42 -3.12 5.19
C VAL A 58 2.92 -4.44 4.63
N PHE A 59 3.64 -5.51 4.96
CA PHE A 59 3.29 -6.88 4.60
C PHE A 59 3.02 -7.69 5.87
N GLY A 60 2.05 -8.60 5.82
CA GLY A 60 1.68 -9.43 6.96
C GLY A 60 0.53 -10.39 6.65
N ASN A 61 0.09 -11.13 7.67
CA ASN A 61 -1.02 -12.07 7.57
C ASN A 61 -2.36 -11.37 7.83
N ILE A 62 -3.16 -11.19 6.78
CA ILE A 62 -4.49 -10.55 6.89
C ILE A 62 -5.52 -11.35 7.71
N ASN A 63 -5.27 -12.65 7.94
CA ASN A 63 -6.17 -13.48 8.75
C ASN A 63 -5.90 -13.29 10.25
N ASP A 64 -4.74 -12.76 10.62
CA ASP A 64 -4.46 -12.34 11.99
C ASP A 64 -4.98 -10.90 12.19
N ALA A 65 -6.06 -10.77 12.96
CA ALA A 65 -6.70 -9.50 13.25
C ALA A 65 -5.78 -8.53 14.03
N ASN A 66 -4.78 -9.05 14.74
CA ASN A 66 -3.82 -8.24 15.49
C ASN A 66 -2.65 -7.76 14.61
N SER A 67 -2.51 -8.27 13.39
CA SER A 67 -1.42 -7.87 12.49
C SER A 67 -1.54 -6.40 12.06
N ARG A 68 -0.38 -5.76 11.83
CA ARG A 68 -0.33 -4.37 11.35
C ARG A 68 -1.07 -4.20 10.03
N VAL A 69 -1.01 -5.19 9.14
CA VAL A 69 -1.68 -5.13 7.83
C VAL A 69 -3.21 -5.19 7.95
N ALA A 70 -3.75 -6.00 8.86
CA ALA A 70 -5.19 -6.09 9.07
C ALA A 70 -5.76 -4.74 9.56
N GLN A 71 -5.08 -4.13 10.52
CA GLN A 71 -5.44 -2.80 11.06
C GLN A 71 -5.37 -1.69 10.00
N LEU A 72 -4.32 -1.69 9.17
CA LEU A 72 -4.21 -0.70 8.08
C LEU A 72 -5.29 -0.91 7.01
N LYS A 73 -5.67 -2.15 6.74
CA LYS A 73 -6.69 -2.48 5.75
C LYS A 73 -8.11 -2.13 6.21
N SER A 74 -8.36 -2.10 7.52
CA SER A 74 -9.61 -1.60 8.10
C SER A 74 -9.69 -0.07 8.18
N SER A 75 -8.62 0.65 7.83
CA SER A 75 -8.62 2.12 7.81
C SER A 75 -9.64 2.65 6.80
N PRO A 76 -10.38 3.74 7.11
CA PRO A 76 -11.28 4.38 6.15
C PRO A 76 -10.54 4.95 4.93
N ARG A 77 -9.22 5.06 4.98
CA ARG A 77 -8.37 5.49 3.86
C ARG A 77 -7.96 4.35 2.93
N SER A 78 -8.28 3.10 3.27
CA SER A 78 -7.90 1.93 2.49
C SER A 78 -8.78 1.81 1.25
N TYR A 79 -8.15 1.65 0.08
CA TYR A 79 -8.86 1.39 -1.17
C TYR A 79 -8.12 0.35 -2.03
N ALA A 80 -8.87 -0.37 -2.85
CA ALA A 80 -8.32 -1.26 -3.87
C ALA A 80 -8.16 -0.51 -5.19
N MET A 81 -7.04 -0.73 -5.89
CA MET A 81 -6.86 -0.16 -7.23
C MET A 81 -7.77 -0.87 -8.24
N LEU A 82 -8.51 -0.10 -9.03
CA LEU A 82 -9.44 -0.60 -10.05
C LEU A 82 -10.48 -1.57 -9.46
N GLU A 83 -11.08 -1.16 -8.34
CA GLU A 83 -12.06 -1.96 -7.60
C GLU A 83 -13.32 -2.28 -8.43
N GLU A 84 -13.70 -1.39 -9.34
CA GLU A 84 -14.80 -1.55 -10.28
C GLU A 84 -14.67 -2.80 -11.17
N LEU A 85 -13.44 -3.29 -11.38
CA LEU A 85 -13.17 -4.51 -12.13
C LEU A 85 -13.30 -5.80 -11.30
N ASN A 86 -13.58 -5.69 -9.99
CA ASN A 86 -13.75 -6.81 -9.06
C ASN A 86 -12.59 -7.83 -9.07
N THR A 87 -11.37 -7.36 -9.29
CA THR A 87 -10.15 -8.21 -9.32
C THR A 87 -9.72 -8.69 -7.94
N ARG A 88 -10.30 -8.12 -6.87
CA ARG A 88 -10.05 -8.45 -5.45
C ARG A 88 -8.55 -8.51 -5.13
N PRO A 89 -7.79 -7.43 -5.37
CA PRO A 89 -6.35 -7.42 -5.19
C PRO A 89 -5.97 -7.61 -3.72
N ARG A 90 -4.88 -8.34 -3.46
CA ARG A 90 -4.36 -8.52 -2.11
C ARG A 90 -3.67 -7.26 -1.58
N THR A 91 -2.99 -6.52 -2.45
CA THR A 91 -2.42 -5.20 -2.13
C THR A 91 -3.49 -4.12 -2.24
N THR A 92 -3.67 -3.38 -1.14
CA THR A 92 -4.50 -2.18 -1.05
C THR A 92 -3.61 -0.98 -0.71
N TYR A 93 -4.11 0.22 -0.97
CA TYR A 93 -3.37 1.47 -0.78
C TYR A 93 -4.09 2.33 0.24
N LEU A 94 -3.35 3.25 0.87
CA LEU A 94 -3.92 4.27 1.74
C LEU A 94 -3.96 5.60 0.99
N ALA A 95 -5.13 6.23 0.93
CA ALA A 95 -5.31 7.54 0.30
C ALA A 95 -4.36 8.57 0.92
N ALA A 96 -3.71 9.38 0.08
CA ALA A 96 -2.81 10.42 0.54
C ALA A 96 -3.61 11.55 1.20
N VAL A 97 -3.26 11.91 2.44
CA VAL A 97 -3.84 13.07 3.12
C VAL A 97 -2.85 14.21 2.97
N ARG A 98 -3.23 15.24 2.20
CA ARG A 98 -2.48 16.49 2.12
C ARG A 98 -2.98 17.39 3.25
N ASN A 99 -2.07 18.00 4.00
CA ASN A 99 -2.39 18.92 5.11
C ASN A 99 -2.10 20.37 4.69
N PRO A 100 -2.95 21.00 3.84
CA PRO A 100 -2.73 22.36 3.41
C PRO A 100 -2.90 23.34 4.58
N HIS A 101 -2.08 24.39 4.60
CA HIS A 101 -2.20 25.44 5.62
C HIS A 101 -3.39 26.35 5.30
N PRO A 102 -4.27 26.69 6.27
CA PRO A 102 -5.50 27.45 6.00
C PRO A 102 -5.28 28.83 5.37
N SER A 103 -4.14 29.47 5.63
CA SER A 103 -3.83 30.82 5.14
C SER A 103 -3.08 30.85 3.80
N LEU A 104 -2.75 29.70 3.22
CA LEU A 104 -2.00 29.64 1.96
C LEU A 104 -2.94 29.24 0.82
N PRO A 105 -2.84 29.87 -0.36
CA PRO A 105 -3.61 29.43 -1.52
C PRO A 105 -3.23 27.99 -1.87
N THR A 106 -4.23 27.12 -1.95
CA THR A 106 -4.06 25.74 -2.40
C THR A 106 -3.74 25.76 -3.90
N HIS A 107 -2.46 25.72 -4.25
CA HIS A 107 -2.08 25.42 -5.63
C HIS A 107 -2.28 23.92 -5.86
N SER A 108 -3.22 23.58 -6.76
CA SER A 108 -3.48 22.21 -7.20
C SER A 108 -2.31 21.66 -8.02
N SER A 109 -1.17 21.40 -7.38
CA SER A 109 -0.12 20.60 -8.00
C SER A 109 -0.57 19.14 -7.97
N VAL A 110 -1.16 18.71 -9.09
CA VAL A 110 -1.29 17.36 -9.67
C VAL A 110 -1.39 16.18 -8.68
N GLY A 111 -2.51 15.43 -8.78
CA GLY A 111 -2.55 14.01 -8.43
C GLY A 111 -3.84 13.56 -7.74
N GLY A 112 -4.77 13.01 -8.52
CA GLY A 112 -5.88 12.17 -8.03
C GLY A 112 -7.22 12.52 -8.68
N HIS A 113 -7.67 11.71 -9.65
CA HIS A 113 -9.02 11.77 -10.21
C HIS A 113 -10.06 11.42 -9.13
N HIS A 114 -10.71 12.41 -8.55
CA HIS A 114 -12.12 12.38 -8.17
C HIS A 114 -12.62 13.82 -8.27
N THR A 115 -13.40 14.11 -9.32
CA THR A 115 -14.15 15.36 -9.45
C THR A 115 -15.31 15.31 -8.48
N GLU A 116 -15.22 16.08 -7.40
CA GLU A 116 -16.40 16.61 -6.74
C GLU A 116 -16.34 18.12 -6.91
N GLU A 117 -17.31 18.63 -7.66
CA GLU A 117 -17.51 20.04 -7.97
C GLU A 117 -17.85 20.76 -6.66
N ALA A 118 -16.96 21.64 -6.21
CA ALA A 118 -17.29 22.61 -5.18
C ALA A 118 -18.09 23.74 -5.85
N GLU A 119 -19.40 23.77 -5.64
CA GLU A 119 -20.26 24.90 -6.01
C GLU A 119 -19.80 26.16 -5.24
N ASP A 120 -19.20 27.11 -5.97
CA ASP A 120 -18.91 28.45 -5.49
C ASP A 120 -20.20 29.29 -5.54
N GLN A 121 -20.98 29.28 -4.45
CA GLN A 121 -22.05 30.28 -4.27
C GLN A 121 -21.44 31.60 -3.78
N GLY A 122 -20.82 32.31 -4.72
CA GLY A 122 -20.36 33.69 -4.54
C GLY A 122 -21.54 34.64 -4.32
N SER A 123 -21.81 34.99 -3.06
CA SER A 123 -22.63 36.15 -2.71
C SER A 123 -21.85 37.44 -2.99
N ALA A 124 -22.20 38.15 -4.06
CA ALA A 124 -21.69 39.50 -4.32
C ALA A 124 -22.53 40.56 -3.56
N PRO A 125 -21.92 41.56 -2.89
CA PRO A 125 -22.65 42.67 -2.32
C PRO A 125 -23.01 43.67 -3.42
N SER A 126 -24.30 43.98 -3.57
CA SER A 126 -24.78 45.08 -4.41
C SER A 126 -24.51 46.42 -3.72
N GLY A 127 -23.47 47.12 -4.20
CA GLY A 127 -23.11 48.48 -3.79
C GLY A 127 -23.16 49.46 -4.97
N GLN A 128 -24.25 50.23 -5.03
CA GLN A 128 -24.42 51.63 -5.49
C GLN A 128 -23.45 52.21 -6.55
N HIS A 129 -23.97 52.52 -7.73
CA HIS A 129 -24.19 53.87 -8.26
C HIS A 129 -25.22 53.84 -9.40
#